data_AF-A0A956YSV9-F1
#
_entry.id   AF-A0A956YSV9-F1
#
_cell.length_a   1.000
_cell.length_b   1.000
_cell.length_c   1.000
_cell.angle_alpha   90.00
_cell.angle_beta   90.00
_cell.angle_gamma   90.00
#
_symmetry.space_group_name_H-M   'P 1'
#
loop_
_entity.id
_entity.type
_entity.pdbx_description
1 polymer ?
#
loop_
_entity_poly.entity_id
_entity_poly.type
_entity_poly.pdbx_seq_one_letter_code
_entity_poly.pdbx_strand_id
1 'polypeptide(L)'
;MSDHRTPYTHRLTVHITAPMDDRLEQIAKQRDEPKAEVVRAALRAWLDEQEDLIGSRKHFTRMFGRRVDYLERLLVVILGMSLQTEHLLYERLHKQPVDPGDLLDDMIRAGIAAADNIQTLIEQAVQQKHEPPA
;
A
#
# COMPACT_ATOMS: atom_id res chain seq x y z
N MET A 1 0.88 26.91 25.73
CA MET A 1 1.88 27.08 24.66
C MET A 1 3.12 26.30 25.08
N SER A 2 3.23 25.05 24.64
CA SER A 2 4.27 24.12 25.07
C SER A 2 5.46 24.18 24.13
N ASP A 3 6.52 24.88 24.57
CA ASP A 3 7.80 25.02 23.90
C ASP A 3 8.52 23.66 23.83
N HIS A 4 8.38 22.95 22.70
CA HIS A 4 9.02 21.66 22.45
C HIS A 4 10.36 21.85 21.71
N ARG A 5 11.27 22.65 22.25
CA ARG A 5 12.68 22.59 21.81
C ARG A 5 13.41 21.51 22.61
N THR A 6 13.18 20.25 22.24
CA THR A 6 14.06 19.17 22.70
C THR A 6 15.47 19.50 22.23
N PRO A 7 16.46 19.62 23.14
CA PRO A 7 17.80 20.02 22.76
C PRO A 7 18.43 18.96 21.86
N TYR A 8 19.11 19.40 20.80
CA TYR A 8 19.88 18.51 19.94
C TYR A 8 21.12 18.01 20.69
N THR A 9 21.08 16.77 21.18
CA THR A 9 22.12 16.18 22.05
C THR A 9 23.22 15.41 21.32
N HIS A 10 23.03 15.11 20.03
CA HIS A 10 23.94 14.29 19.23
C HIS A 10 24.35 15.02 17.95
N ARG A 11 25.64 14.90 17.56
CA ARG A 11 26.19 15.49 16.33
C ARG A 11 26.51 14.40 15.31
N LEU A 12 25.92 14.53 14.12
CA LEU A 12 26.23 13.72 12.95
C LEU A 12 27.04 14.57 11.95
N THR A 13 28.17 14.05 11.45
CA THR A 13 28.99 14.71 10.42
C THR A 13 29.11 13.78 9.22
N VAL A 14 28.75 14.27 8.04
CA VAL A 14 28.74 13.50 6.78
C VAL A 14 29.32 14.35 5.66
N HIS A 15 30.17 13.76 4.83
CA HIS A 15 30.64 14.39 3.61
C HIS A 15 29.58 14.28 2.52
N ILE A 16 29.29 15.38 1.85
CA ILE A 16 28.36 15.45 0.73
C ILE A 16 29.07 15.96 -0.51
N THR A 17 28.51 15.65 -1.68
CA THR A 17 29.04 16.15 -2.96
C THR A 17 28.67 17.63 -3.16
N ALA A 18 29.46 18.36 -3.95
CA ALA A 18 29.17 19.78 -4.24
C ALA A 18 27.75 20.00 -4.81
N PRO A 19 27.23 19.17 -5.75
CA PRO A 19 25.86 19.33 -6.23
C PRO A 19 24.78 19.14 -5.16
N MET A 20 25.03 18.32 -4.13
CA MET A 20 24.11 18.18 -2.99
C MET A 20 24.14 19.43 -2.10
N ASP A 21 25.33 20.01 -1.93
CA ASP A 21 25.54 21.22 -1.14
C ASP A 21 24.77 22.41 -1.73
N ASP A 22 24.88 22.59 -3.05
CA ASP A 22 24.18 23.63 -3.82
C ASP A 22 22.66 23.49 -3.73
N ARG A 23 22.14 22.26 -3.88
CA ARG A 23 20.70 21.98 -3.76
C ARG A 23 20.18 22.26 -2.36
N LEU A 24 20.93 21.88 -1.33
CA LEU A 24 20.55 22.18 0.06
C LEU A 24 20.53 23.70 0.32
N GLU A 25 21.48 24.45 -0.25
CA GLU A 25 21.49 25.91 -0.13
C GLU A 25 20.31 26.56 -0.87
N GLN A 26 19.96 26.08 -2.05
CA GLN A 26 18.79 26.56 -2.79
C GLN A 26 17.49 26.34 -2.00
N ILE A 27 17.32 25.15 -1.41
CA ILE A 27 16.14 24.82 -0.60
C ILE A 27 16.09 25.67 0.67
N ALA A 28 17.24 25.87 1.34
CA ALA A 28 17.35 26.72 2.51
C ALA A 28 16.94 28.18 2.21
N LYS A 29 17.41 28.73 1.08
CA LYS A 29 17.01 30.08 0.62
C LYS A 29 15.52 30.18 0.31
N GLN A 30 14.93 29.15 -0.30
CA GLN A 30 13.50 29.13 -0.63
C GLN A 30 12.60 29.09 0.61
N ARG A 31 13.05 28.40 1.68
CA ARG A 31 12.28 28.21 2.92
C ARG A 31 12.58 29.25 4.00
N ASP A 32 13.55 30.14 3.76
CA ASP A 32 14.07 31.08 4.77
C ASP A 32 14.50 30.39 6.08
N GLU A 33 15.11 29.21 5.95
CA GLU A 33 15.52 28.37 7.07
C GLU A 33 17.02 28.06 7.04
N PRO A 34 17.67 27.85 8.19
CA PRO A 34 19.05 27.39 8.23
C PRO A 34 19.19 26.05 7.50
N LYS A 35 20.27 25.89 6.72
CA LYS A 35 20.61 24.64 6.02
C LYS A 35 20.58 23.42 6.93
N ALA A 36 20.97 23.59 8.20
CA ALA A 36 20.92 22.52 9.20
C ALA A 36 19.49 22.06 9.54
N GLU A 37 18.49 22.97 9.53
CA GLU A 37 17.09 22.59 9.72
C GLU A 37 16.54 21.85 8.50
N VAL A 38 16.90 22.27 7.28
CA VAL A 38 16.54 21.55 6.05
C VAL A 38 17.07 20.12 6.06
N VAL A 39 18.34 19.95 6.44
CA VAL A 39 18.95 18.60 6.56
C VAL A 39 18.27 17.79 7.66
N ARG A 40 17.93 18.39 8.80
CA ARG A 40 17.18 17.70 9.87
C ARG A 40 15.79 17.28 9.42
N ALA A 41 15.06 18.15 8.73
CA ALA A 41 13.74 17.84 8.22
C ALA A 41 13.79 16.70 7.19
N ALA A 42 14.76 16.74 6.27
CA ALA A 42 14.99 15.66 5.31
C ALA A 42 15.36 14.34 6.00
N LEU A 43 16.25 14.39 7.00
CA LEU A 43 16.64 13.20 7.77
C LEU A 43 15.47 12.63 8.56
N ARG A 44 14.62 13.47 9.20
CA ARG A 44 13.40 13.01 9.86
C ARG A 44 12.44 12.35 8.89
N ALA A 45 12.13 13.02 7.77
CA ALA A 45 11.24 12.47 6.76
C ALA A 45 11.75 11.12 6.22
N TRP A 46 13.05 11.00 5.98
CA TRP A 46 13.65 9.74 5.57
C TRP A 46 13.59 8.69 6.68
N LEU A 47 13.91 9.03 7.94
CA LEU A 47 13.81 8.10 9.05
C LEU A 47 12.38 7.65 9.33
N ASP A 48 11.39 8.54 9.20
CA ASP A 48 9.97 8.23 9.33
C ASP A 48 9.51 7.28 8.21
N GLU A 49 9.99 7.51 6.97
CA GLU A 49 9.76 6.61 5.84
C GLU A 49 10.44 5.25 6.04
N GLN A 50 11.64 5.22 6.63
CA GLN A 50 12.36 3.99 6.97
C GLN A 50 11.88 3.37 8.30
N GLU A 51 11.02 4.03 9.07
CA GLU A 51 10.52 3.51 10.36
C GLU A 51 9.71 2.22 10.14
N ASP A 52 9.09 2.07 8.96
CA ASP A 52 8.45 0.83 8.50
C ASP A 52 9.45 -0.34 8.36
N LEU A 53 10.73 -0.06 8.06
CA LEU A 53 11.79 -1.04 7.90
C LEU A 53 12.57 -1.32 9.20
N ILE A 54 12.62 -0.35 10.13
CA ILE A 54 13.47 -0.39 11.34
C ILE A 54 12.65 -0.58 12.64
N GLY A 55 11.39 -0.15 12.70
CA GLY A 55 10.66 0.07 13.95
C GLY A 55 9.58 -0.97 14.32
N SER A 56 9.98 -2.02 15.04
CA SER A 56 9.14 -2.88 15.92
C SER A 56 7.98 -3.66 15.27
N ARG A 57 7.98 -5.00 15.45
CA ARG A 57 6.89 -5.93 15.09
C ARG A 57 5.49 -5.36 15.39
N LYS A 58 5.34 -4.61 16.49
CA LYS A 58 4.06 -4.02 16.94
C LYS A 58 3.52 -2.93 16.00
N HIS A 59 4.37 -2.11 15.40
CA HIS A 59 3.96 -1.03 14.50
C HIS A 59 3.70 -1.55 13.09
N PHE A 60 4.54 -2.48 12.61
CA PHE A 60 4.27 -3.27 11.41
C PHE A 60 2.90 -3.96 11.49
N THR A 61 2.61 -4.70 12.57
CA THR A 61 1.30 -5.36 12.74
C THR A 61 0.14 -4.38 12.71
N ARG A 62 0.30 -3.17 13.26
CA ARG A 62 -0.77 -2.17 13.27
C ARG A 62 -1.02 -1.56 11.88
N MET A 63 0.01 -1.26 11.11
CA MET A 63 -0.17 -0.72 9.74
C MET A 63 -0.57 -1.81 8.75
N PHE A 64 -0.02 -3.02 8.88
CA PHE A 64 -0.47 -4.20 8.16
C PHE A 64 -1.94 -4.48 8.43
N GLY A 65 -2.36 -4.48 9.70
CA GLY A 65 -3.76 -4.61 10.10
C GLY A 65 -4.64 -3.58 9.43
N ARG A 66 -4.30 -2.28 9.52
CA ARG A 66 -5.04 -1.20 8.84
C ARG A 66 -5.14 -1.40 7.32
N ARG A 67 -4.08 -1.90 6.68
CA ARG A 67 -4.07 -2.17 5.25
C ARG A 67 -4.94 -3.36 4.89
N VAL A 68 -4.88 -4.44 5.67
CA VAL A 68 -5.75 -5.61 5.51
C VAL A 68 -7.21 -5.19 5.72
N ASP A 69 -7.53 -4.44 6.77
CA ASP A 69 -8.89 -3.92 7.02
C ASP A 69 -9.40 -3.08 5.84
N TYR A 70 -8.54 -2.25 5.24
CA TYR A 70 -8.90 -1.46 4.06
C TYR A 70 -9.16 -2.35 2.83
N LEU A 71 -8.30 -3.32 2.58
CA LEU A 71 -8.46 -4.28 1.48
C LEU A 71 -9.72 -5.13 1.67
N GLU A 72 -10.01 -5.56 2.89
CA GLU A 72 -11.22 -6.31 3.24
C GLU A 72 -12.48 -5.49 3.00
N ARG A 73 -12.50 -4.22 3.43
CA ARG A 73 -13.63 -3.32 3.15
C ARG A 73 -13.83 -3.10 1.65
N LEU A 74 -12.74 -2.89 0.91
CA LEU A 74 -12.81 -2.72 -0.54
C LEU A 74 -13.34 -3.99 -1.21
N LEU A 75 -12.88 -5.16 -0.77
CA LEU A 75 -13.35 -6.45 -1.26
C LEU A 75 -14.84 -6.64 -0.99
N VAL A 76 -15.33 -6.33 0.21
CA VAL A 76 -16.76 -6.39 0.56
C VAL A 76 -17.60 -5.47 -0.34
N VAL A 77 -17.14 -4.25 -0.60
CA VAL A 77 -17.82 -3.30 -1.50
C VAL A 77 -17.88 -3.86 -2.92
N ILE A 78 -16.77 -4.36 -3.45
CA ILE A 78 -16.71 -4.93 -4.80
C ILE A 78 -17.63 -6.16 -4.90
N LEU A 79 -17.58 -7.07 -3.93
CA LEU A 79 -18.42 -8.26 -3.90
C LEU A 79 -19.90 -7.89 -3.89
N GLY A 80 -20.28 -6.90 -3.08
CA GLY A 80 -21.65 -6.39 -3.03
C GLY A 80 -22.11 -5.78 -4.36
N MET A 81 -21.26 -5.00 -5.03
CA MET A 81 -21.57 -4.43 -6.35
C MET A 81 -21.71 -5.53 -7.42
N SER A 82 -20.84 -6.53 -7.40
CA SER A 82 -20.91 -7.67 -8.30
C SER A 82 -22.19 -8.47 -8.11
N LEU A 83 -22.58 -8.75 -6.85
CA LEU A 83 -23.81 -9.45 -6.52
C LEU A 83 -25.05 -8.68 -6.98
N GLN A 84 -25.10 -7.37 -6.75
CA GLN A 84 -26.20 -6.52 -7.24
C GLN A 84 -26.31 -6.54 -8.77
N THR A 85 -25.17 -6.55 -9.45
CA THR A 85 -25.12 -6.57 -10.92
C THR A 85 -25.61 -7.91 -11.46
N GLU A 86 -25.12 -9.03 -10.91
CA GLU A 86 -25.57 -10.38 -11.24
C GLU A 86 -27.07 -10.55 -10.99
N HIS A 87 -27.57 -10.10 -9.83
CA HIS A 87 -28.98 -10.19 -9.45
C HIS A 87 -29.88 -9.44 -10.44
N LEU A 88 -29.52 -8.19 -10.75
CA LEU A 88 -30.23 -7.38 -11.74
C LEU A 88 -30.24 -8.03 -13.13
N LEU A 89 -29.09 -8.57 -13.57
CA LEU A 89 -28.97 -9.21 -14.89
C LEU A 89 -29.79 -10.50 -14.95
N TYR A 90 -29.76 -11.30 -13.89
CA TYR A 90 -30.49 -12.56 -13.84
C TYR A 90 -32.00 -12.34 -13.86
N GLU A 91 -32.51 -11.41 -13.04
CA GLU A 91 -33.94 -11.06 -13.02
C GLU A 91 -34.39 -10.49 -14.38
N ARG A 92 -33.56 -9.66 -15.02
CA ARG A 92 -33.85 -9.09 -16.35
C ARG A 92 -33.90 -10.15 -17.45
N LEU A 93 -33.00 -11.13 -17.40
CA LEU A 93 -32.86 -12.15 -18.43
C LEU A 93 -33.90 -13.27 -18.27
N HIS A 94 -34.12 -13.73 -17.04
CA HIS A 94 -34.95 -14.90 -16.75
C HIS A 94 -36.38 -14.54 -16.31
N LYS A 95 -36.66 -13.26 -15.99
CA LYS A 95 -37.97 -12.75 -15.53
C LYS A 95 -38.53 -13.50 -14.31
N GLN A 96 -37.66 -14.13 -13.53
CA GLN A 96 -38.02 -14.84 -12.31
C GLN A 96 -37.25 -14.23 -11.14
N PRO A 97 -37.88 -14.06 -9.97
CA PRO A 97 -37.19 -13.62 -8.77
C PRO A 97 -36.21 -14.71 -8.35
N VAL A 98 -34.95 -14.32 -8.13
CA VAL A 98 -33.91 -15.20 -7.58
C VAL A 98 -33.59 -14.75 -6.17
N ASP A 99 -33.42 -15.72 -5.28
CA ASP A 99 -32.94 -15.47 -3.93
C ASP A 99 -31.48 -14.98 -4.00
N PRO A 100 -31.18 -13.77 -3.48
CA PRO A 100 -29.80 -13.27 -3.41
C PRO A 100 -28.85 -14.21 -2.64
N GLY A 101 -29.37 -15.05 -1.74
CA GLY A 101 -28.57 -16.03 -1.01
C GLY A 101 -27.99 -17.13 -1.92
N ASP A 102 -28.82 -17.69 -2.81
CA ASP A 102 -28.39 -18.73 -3.76
C ASP A 102 -27.37 -18.17 -4.77
N LEU A 103 -27.63 -16.96 -5.26
CA LEU A 103 -26.73 -16.26 -6.18
C LEU A 103 -25.37 -15.98 -5.55
N LEU A 104 -25.35 -15.63 -4.26
CA LEU A 104 -24.10 -15.43 -3.52
C LEU A 104 -23.32 -16.75 -3.36
N ASP A 105 -23.99 -17.87 -3.09
CA ASP A 105 -23.32 -19.18 -2.99
C ASP A 105 -22.70 -19.59 -4.34
N ASP A 106 -23.43 -19.39 -5.44
CA ASP A 106 -22.94 -19.65 -6.80
C ASP A 106 -21.74 -18.76 -7.15
N MET A 107 -21.82 -17.46 -6.83
CA MET A 107 -20.70 -16.53 -7.02
C MET A 107 -19.47 -16.91 -6.19
N ILE A 108 -19.65 -17.34 -4.94
CA ILE A 108 -18.53 -17.80 -4.09
C ILE A 108 -17.88 -19.04 -4.70
N ARG A 109 -18.68 -20.03 -5.12
CA ARG A 109 -18.18 -21.26 -5.76
C ARG A 109 -17.43 -20.97 -7.05
N ALA A 110 -18.01 -20.12 -7.91
CA ALA A 110 -17.37 -19.68 -9.15
C ALA A 110 -16.07 -18.92 -8.88
N GLY A 111 -16.07 -18.05 -7.85
CA GLY A 111 -14.90 -17.31 -7.41
C GLY A 111 -13.76 -18.22 -6.93
N ILE A 112 -14.06 -19.24 -6.12
CA ILE A 112 -13.07 -20.24 -5.65
C ILE A 112 -12.47 -20.99 -6.85
N ALA A 113 -13.30 -21.49 -7.76
CA ALA A 113 -12.82 -22.20 -8.95
C ALA A 113 -11.96 -21.29 -9.86
N ALA A 114 -12.33 -20.02 -10.00
CA ALA A 114 -11.54 -19.04 -10.74
C ALA A 114 -10.19 -18.76 -10.05
N ALA A 115 -10.14 -18.72 -8.72
CA ALA A 115 -8.91 -18.50 -7.97
C ALA A 115 -7.90 -19.63 -8.22
N ASP A 116 -8.33 -20.89 -8.19
CA ASP A 116 -7.49 -22.04 -8.47
C ASP A 116 -6.93 -22.00 -9.91
N ASN A 117 -7.78 -21.60 -10.88
CA ASN A 117 -7.36 -21.42 -12.27
C ASN A 117 -6.34 -20.29 -12.42
N ILE A 118 -6.57 -19.14 -11.78
CA ILE A 118 -5.65 -17.99 -11.81
C ILE A 118 -4.31 -18.38 -11.18
N GLN A 119 -4.33 -19.08 -10.05
CA GLN A 119 -3.13 -19.55 -9.37
C GLN A 119 -2.31 -20.48 -10.28
N THR A 120 -2.98 -21.41 -10.95
CA THR A 120 -2.36 -22.31 -11.94
C THR A 120 -1.71 -21.52 -13.08
N LEU A 121 -2.39 -20.50 -13.61
CA LEU A 121 -1.86 -19.65 -14.68
C LEU A 121 -0.65 -18.82 -14.23
N ILE A 122 -0.68 -18.30 -13.00
CA ILE A 122 0.44 -17.58 -12.40
C ILE A 122 1.66 -18.50 -12.28
N GLU A 123 1.47 -19.72 -11.77
CA GLU A 123 2.53 -20.71 -11.63
C GLU A 123 3.15 -21.05 -12.99
N GLN A 124 2.33 -21.27 -14.01
CA GLN A 124 2.80 -21.49 -15.38
C GLN A 124 3.61 -20.31 -15.93
N ALA A 125 3.13 -19.08 -15.74
CA ALA A 125 3.82 -17.87 -16.21
C ALA A 125 5.17 -17.65 -15.48
N VAL A 126 5.24 -17.98 -14.19
CA VAL A 126 6.48 -17.92 -13.41
C VAL A 126 7.48 -18.98 -13.91
N GLN A 127 7.03 -20.21 -14.17
CA GLN A 127 7.89 -21.28 -14.69
C GLN A 127 8.45 -20.96 -16.09
N GLN A 128 7.63 -20.41 -16.99
CA GLN A 128 8.06 -19.97 -18.31
C GLN A 128 9.14 -18.88 -18.27
N LYS A 129 9.18 -18.07 -17.21
CA LYS A 129 10.20 -17.03 -17.02
C LYS A 129 11.54 -17.59 -16.52
N HIS A 130 11.58 -18.84 -16.06
CA HIS A 130 12.75 -19.49 -15.48
C HIS A 130 13.43 -20.51 -16.40
N GLU A 131 12.87 -20.85 -17.57
CA GLU A 131 13.60 -21.64 -18.57
C GLU A 131 14.68 -20.77 -19.26
N PRO A 132 15.97 -21.16 -19.24
CA PRO A 132 17.02 -20.42 -19.91
C PRO A 132 16.87 -20.56 -21.44
N PRO A 133 17.20 -19.51 -22.22
CA PRO A 133 17.21 -19.60 -23.66
C PRO A 133 18.28 -20.62 -24.09
N ALA A 134 17.87 -21.59 -24.89
CA ALA A 134 18.72 -22.58 -25.54
C ALA A 134 19.65 -21.96 -26.60
#